data_AF-A0A0F8NHP7-F1
#
_entry.id   AF-A0A0F8NHP7-F1
#
_cell.length_a   1.000
_cell.length_b   1.000
_cell.length_c   1.000
_cell.angle_alpha   90.00
_cell.angle_beta   90.00
_cell.angle_gamma   90.00
#
_symmetry.space_group_name_H-M   'P 1'
#
loop_
_entity.id
_entity.type
_entity.pdbx_description
1 polymer ?
#
loop_
_entity_poly.entity_id
_entity_poly.type
_entity_poly.pdbx_seq_one_letter_code
_entity_poly.pdbx_strand_id
1 'polypeptide(L)'
;MPRHYPAKFKLGTPVVLLGGPVRAYREELKEIIDAEILIPEHAEVGNAVGALAGKGIKRVEILIRPASLMVPETDFLVFAPGSRLRFDLYAEALNAATELGKKIVADYMKDCGLSGNQVEISIEKKTISPDGWNHPPMETNLLVMGVGMRGLPA
;
A
#
# COMPACT_ATOMS: atom_id res chain seq x y z
N MET A 1 18.28 -19.57 36.60
CA MET A 1 19.68 -19.21 36.30
C MET A 1 19.68 -18.41 35.01
N PRO A 2 20.24 -17.20 34.97
CA PRO A 2 20.32 -16.42 33.73
C PRO A 2 21.20 -17.18 32.72
N ARG A 3 20.76 -17.27 31.47
CA ARG A 3 21.51 -17.99 30.42
C ARG A 3 22.63 -17.08 29.93
N HIS A 4 23.87 -17.52 30.09
CA HIS A 4 25.02 -16.78 29.57
C HIS A 4 25.22 -17.12 28.09
N TYR A 5 24.90 -16.18 27.20
CA TYR A 5 25.16 -16.31 25.77
C TYR A 5 26.57 -15.80 25.45
N PRO A 6 27.47 -16.63 24.87
CA PRO A 6 28.88 -16.27 24.65
C PRO A 6 29.07 -15.25 23.52
N ALA A 7 28.03 -14.95 22.76
CA ALA A 7 28.03 -13.95 21.69
C ALA A 7 26.66 -13.27 21.62
N LYS A 8 26.65 -11.98 21.27
CA LYS A 8 25.43 -11.18 21.04
C LYS A 8 25.45 -10.59 19.64
N PHE A 9 24.28 -10.50 19.02
CA PHE A 9 24.10 -9.79 17.75
C PHE A 9 23.90 -8.31 18.01
N LYS A 10 24.82 -7.48 17.50
CA LYS A 10 24.69 -6.02 17.58
C LYS A 10 23.90 -5.48 16.39
N LEU A 11 22.83 -4.75 16.67
CA LEU A 11 21.99 -4.11 15.67
C LEU A 11 22.09 -2.60 15.83
N GLY A 12 22.41 -1.90 14.73
CA GLY A 12 22.35 -0.44 14.67
C GLY A 12 20.92 0.11 14.52
N THR A 13 19.93 -0.78 14.38
CA THR A 13 18.52 -0.42 14.20
C THR A 13 17.74 -0.74 15.49
N PRO A 14 16.85 0.15 15.95
CA PRO A 14 16.02 -0.12 17.13
C PRO A 14 15.07 -1.30 16.94
N VAL A 15 14.79 -2.01 18.03
CA VAL A 15 13.80 -3.10 18.11
C VAL A 15 12.58 -2.62 18.89
N VAL A 16 11.41 -2.59 18.25
CA VAL A 16 10.16 -2.18 18.88
C VAL A 16 9.34 -3.41 19.27
N LEU A 17 8.95 -3.51 20.55
CA LEU A 17 8.13 -4.64 21.02
C LEU A 17 6.64 -4.25 21.11
N LEU A 18 5.77 -5.05 20.47
CA LEU A 18 4.31 -4.85 20.43
C LEU A 18 3.57 -6.17 20.73
N GLY A 19 2.51 -6.10 21.54
CA GLY A 19 1.67 -7.24 21.93
C GLY A 19 1.51 -7.42 23.45
N GLY A 20 0.49 -8.16 23.87
CA GLY A 20 0.04 -8.25 25.27
C GLY A 20 1.13 -8.55 26.33
N PRO A 21 2.01 -9.56 26.16
CA PRO A 21 3.02 -9.84 27.17
C PRO A 21 4.41 -9.24 26.89
N VAL A 22 4.57 -8.33 25.92
CA VAL A 22 5.92 -7.92 25.47
C VAL A 22 6.79 -7.27 26.53
N ARG A 23 6.18 -6.61 27.53
CA ARG A 23 6.90 -6.00 28.66
C ARG A 23 7.69 -7.04 29.47
N ALA A 24 7.20 -8.27 29.54
CA ALA A 24 7.84 -9.34 30.31
C ALA A 24 9.13 -9.87 29.64
N TYR A 25 9.27 -9.73 28.32
CA TYR A 25 10.38 -10.30 27.55
C TYR A 25 11.56 -9.34 27.34
N ARG A 26 11.47 -8.09 27.81
CA ARG A 26 12.49 -7.06 27.56
C ARG A 26 13.89 -7.49 28.00
N GLU A 27 14.02 -7.97 29.22
CA GLU A 27 15.34 -8.29 29.80
C GLU A 27 15.92 -9.56 29.17
N GLU A 28 15.10 -10.58 28.91
CA GLU A 28 15.51 -11.77 28.16
C GLU A 28 16.02 -11.42 26.75
N LEU A 29 15.38 -10.46 26.08
CA LEU A 29 15.80 -10.02 24.75
C LEU A 29 17.16 -9.30 24.77
N LYS A 30 17.43 -8.45 25.78
CA LYS A 30 18.75 -7.79 25.96
C LYS A 30 19.89 -8.77 26.21
N GLU A 31 19.59 -9.96 26.73
CA GLU A 31 20.59 -11.01 26.91
C GLU A 31 21.03 -11.62 25.57
N ILE A 32 20.18 -11.55 24.53
CA ILE A 32 20.39 -12.18 23.22
C ILE A 32 20.87 -11.17 22.18
N ILE A 33 20.30 -9.95 22.17
CA ILE A 33 20.61 -8.89 21.21
C ILE A 33 21.18 -7.63 21.88
N ASP A 34 22.17 -7.01 21.25
CA ASP A 34 22.69 -5.68 21.59
C ASP A 34 22.05 -4.66 20.64
N ALA A 35 20.90 -4.12 21.05
CA ALA A 35 20.10 -3.16 20.28
C ALA A 35 19.37 -2.20 21.22
N GLU A 36 18.99 -1.04 20.70
CA GLU A 36 18.03 -0.17 21.38
C GLU A 36 16.64 -0.82 21.37
N ILE A 37 16.15 -1.23 22.55
CA ILE A 37 14.83 -1.86 22.69
C ILE A 37 13.82 -0.82 23.17
N LEU A 38 12.84 -0.54 22.30
CA LEU A 38 11.75 0.39 22.53
C LEU A 38 10.46 -0.36 22.84
N ILE A 39 9.74 0.10 23.88
CA ILE A 39 8.42 -0.42 24.23
C ILE A 39 7.47 0.78 24.32
N PRO A 40 6.57 0.96 23.34
CA PRO A 40 5.58 2.04 23.37
C PRO A 40 4.66 1.96 24.60
N GLU A 41 4.04 3.08 24.96
CA GLU A 41 3.11 3.18 26.10
C GLU A 41 1.94 2.18 26.01
N HIS A 42 1.36 2.04 24.80
CA HIS A 42 0.22 1.15 24.52
C HIS A 42 0.61 -0.10 23.71
N ALA A 43 1.80 -0.66 23.98
CA ALA A 43 2.34 -1.81 23.24
C ALA A 43 1.38 -3.01 23.21
N GLU A 44 0.59 -3.22 24.27
CA GLU A 44 -0.39 -4.29 24.42
C GLU A 44 -1.51 -4.26 23.36
N VAL A 45 -1.82 -3.08 22.81
CA VAL A 45 -2.84 -2.86 21.78
C VAL A 45 -2.26 -2.33 20.47
N GLY A 46 -0.95 -2.52 20.24
CA GLY A 46 -0.25 -2.02 19.05
C GLY A 46 -0.95 -2.37 17.72
N ASN A 47 -1.51 -3.58 17.61
CA ASN A 47 -2.27 -3.98 16.41
C ASN A 47 -3.54 -3.15 16.20
N ALA A 48 -4.27 -2.82 17.26
CA ALA A 48 -5.49 -2.01 17.18
C ALA A 48 -5.16 -0.55 16.85
N VAL A 49 -4.11 -0.01 17.47
CA VAL A 49 -3.57 1.32 17.15
C VAL A 49 -3.13 1.39 15.69
N GLY A 50 -2.42 0.37 15.20
CA GLY A 50 -2.01 0.25 13.80
C GLY A 50 -3.19 0.16 12.83
N ALA A 51 -4.23 -0.60 13.16
CA ALA A 51 -5.44 -0.67 12.34
C ALA A 51 -6.19 0.67 12.27
N LEU A 52 -6.22 1.42 13.38
CA LEU A 52 -6.79 2.76 13.40
C LEU A 52 -5.93 3.77 12.64
N ALA A 53 -4.60 3.73 12.80
CA ALA A 53 -3.66 4.59 12.09
C ALA A 53 -3.61 4.29 10.59
N GLY A 54 -3.88 3.04 10.19
CA GLY A 54 -4.04 2.64 8.78
C GLY A 54 -5.33 3.16 8.13
N LYS A 55 -6.27 3.71 8.91
CA LYS A 55 -7.40 4.45 8.33
C LYS A 55 -6.88 5.71 7.66
N GLY A 56 -7.14 5.83 6.37
CA GLY A 56 -6.58 6.89 5.53
C GLY A 56 -5.57 6.40 4.51
N ILE A 57 -5.32 5.09 4.39
CA ILE A 57 -4.59 4.54 3.23
C ILE A 57 -5.59 3.76 2.36
N LYS A 58 -5.61 4.03 1.05
CA LYS A 58 -6.40 3.29 0.07
C LYS A 58 -5.55 2.94 -1.13
N ARG A 59 -5.58 1.66 -1.50
CA ARG A 59 -4.95 1.13 -2.69
C ARG A 59 -6.02 0.65 -3.66
N VAL A 60 -5.93 1.08 -4.92
CA VAL A 60 -6.82 0.67 -6.00
C VAL A 60 -5.96 0.21 -7.17
N GLU A 61 -6.08 -1.05 -7.53
CA GLU A 61 -5.42 -1.64 -8.70
C GLU A 61 -6.43 -1.79 -9.83
N ILE A 62 -6.06 -1.32 -11.01
CA ILE A 62 -6.89 -1.37 -12.22
C ILE A 62 -6.04 -1.97 -13.35
N LEU A 63 -6.55 -3.03 -13.97
CA LEU A 63 -5.90 -3.68 -15.11
C LEU A 63 -6.56 -3.23 -16.42
N ILE A 64 -5.74 -2.86 -17.40
CA ILE A 64 -6.16 -2.59 -18.77
C ILE A 64 -5.46 -3.56 -19.71
N ARG A 65 -6.21 -4.20 -20.61
CA ARG A 65 -5.68 -5.08 -21.65
C ARG A 65 -6.57 -5.05 -22.89
N PRO A 66 -6.05 -5.28 -24.11
CA PRO A 66 -6.91 -5.52 -25.25
C PRO A 66 -7.72 -6.80 -25.02
N ALA A 67 -8.93 -6.84 -25.56
CA ALA A 67 -9.80 -8.00 -25.52
C ALA A 67 -9.21 -9.15 -26.35
N SER A 68 -8.46 -8.84 -27.39
CA SER A 68 -7.77 -9.79 -28.27
C SER A 68 -6.37 -9.31 -28.63
N LEU A 69 -5.39 -10.20 -28.57
CA LEU A 69 -4.03 -9.92 -29.06
C LEU A 69 -3.91 -10.01 -30.59
N MET A 70 -4.93 -10.53 -31.27
CA MET A 70 -4.98 -10.55 -32.74
C MET A 70 -5.31 -9.16 -33.31
N VAL A 71 -5.99 -8.31 -32.53
CA VAL A 71 -6.33 -6.92 -32.89
C VAL A 71 -6.01 -6.02 -31.69
N PRO A 72 -4.73 -5.82 -31.35
CA PRO A 72 -4.31 -5.19 -30.10
C PRO A 72 -4.45 -3.66 -30.09
N GLU A 73 -4.87 -3.07 -31.20
CA GLU A 73 -4.99 -1.61 -31.37
C GLU A 73 -6.34 -1.07 -30.90
N THR A 74 -7.32 -1.95 -30.72
CA THR A 74 -8.70 -1.59 -30.40
C THR A 74 -9.26 -2.47 -29.29
N ASP A 75 -10.42 -2.10 -28.76
CA ASP A 75 -11.23 -2.95 -27.90
C ASP A 75 -10.50 -3.35 -26.59
N PHE A 76 -10.33 -2.36 -25.72
CA PHE A 76 -9.69 -2.48 -24.42
C PHE A 76 -10.69 -2.78 -23.32
N LEU A 77 -10.33 -3.72 -22.45
CA LEU A 77 -11.04 -4.05 -21.23
C LEU A 77 -10.34 -3.40 -20.04
N VAL A 78 -11.11 -2.71 -19.20
CA VAL A 78 -10.67 -2.14 -17.93
C VAL A 78 -11.32 -2.91 -16.79
N PHE A 79 -10.50 -3.52 -15.95
CA PHE A 79 -10.93 -4.26 -14.77
C PHE A 79 -10.61 -3.44 -13.53
N ALA A 80 -11.64 -2.88 -12.91
CA ALA A 80 -11.54 -2.10 -11.68
C ALA A 80 -12.32 -2.79 -10.56
N PRO A 81 -12.12 -2.44 -9.28
CA PRO A 81 -12.89 -3.03 -8.19
C PRO A 81 -14.40 -2.89 -8.42
N GLY A 82 -15.10 -4.02 -8.51
CA GLY A 82 -16.56 -4.07 -8.68
C GLY A 82 -17.09 -3.68 -10.07
N SER A 83 -16.23 -3.47 -11.08
CA SER A 83 -16.69 -3.12 -12.43
C SER A 83 -15.74 -3.59 -13.53
N ARG A 84 -16.32 -3.84 -14.71
CA ARG A 84 -15.57 -4.09 -15.94
C ARG A 84 -16.11 -3.18 -17.03
N LEU A 85 -15.24 -2.35 -17.59
CA LEU A 85 -15.57 -1.41 -18.64
C LEU A 85 -14.89 -1.84 -19.94
N ARG A 86 -15.41 -1.36 -21.07
CA ARG A 86 -14.91 -1.64 -22.40
C ARG A 86 -14.84 -0.34 -23.18
N PHE A 87 -13.72 -0.11 -23.86
CA PHE A 87 -13.45 1.10 -24.63
C PHE A 87 -12.78 0.73 -25.95
N ASP A 88 -13.07 1.45 -27.02
CA ASP A 88 -12.44 1.16 -28.30
C ASP A 88 -10.99 1.65 -28.34
N LEU A 89 -10.70 2.78 -27.69
CA LEU A 89 -9.37 3.41 -27.69
C LEU A 89 -8.63 3.22 -26.36
N TYR A 90 -7.34 2.89 -26.43
CA TYR A 90 -6.49 2.74 -25.24
C TYR A 90 -6.43 4.02 -24.39
N ALA A 91 -6.37 5.20 -25.04
CA ALA A 91 -6.32 6.47 -24.33
C ALA A 91 -7.59 6.71 -23.49
N GLU A 92 -8.76 6.34 -24.01
CA GLU A 92 -10.03 6.43 -23.29
C GLU A 92 -10.07 5.46 -22.12
N ALA A 93 -9.62 4.21 -22.34
CA ALA A 93 -9.50 3.21 -21.28
C ALA A 93 -8.60 3.69 -20.13
N LEU A 94 -7.44 4.27 -20.47
CA LEU A 94 -6.49 4.78 -19.47
C LEU A 94 -7.03 5.98 -18.71
N ASN A 95 -7.70 6.92 -19.41
CA ASN A 95 -8.31 8.08 -18.77
C ASN A 95 -9.45 7.65 -17.82
N ALA A 96 -10.35 6.80 -18.30
CA ALA A 96 -11.45 6.28 -17.48
C ALA A 96 -10.96 5.48 -16.27
N ALA A 97 -9.94 4.63 -16.45
CA ALA A 97 -9.28 3.91 -15.35
C ALA A 97 -8.70 4.87 -14.31
N THR A 98 -8.01 5.92 -14.78
CA THR A 98 -7.39 6.93 -13.91
C THR A 98 -8.43 7.68 -13.07
N GLU A 99 -9.48 8.18 -13.72
CA GLU A 99 -10.53 8.93 -13.04
C GLU A 99 -11.36 8.04 -12.10
N LEU A 100 -11.65 6.80 -12.50
CA LEU A 100 -12.32 5.83 -11.65
C LEU A 100 -11.47 5.50 -10.40
N GLY A 101 -10.17 5.24 -10.59
CA GLY A 101 -9.27 4.97 -9.47
C GLY A 101 -9.17 6.14 -8.50
N LYS A 102 -9.00 7.37 -9.01
CA LYS A 102 -9.01 8.59 -8.19
C LYS A 102 -10.32 8.74 -7.42
N LYS A 103 -11.47 8.51 -8.08
CA LYS A 103 -12.78 8.60 -7.46
C LYS A 103 -12.93 7.60 -6.31
N ILE A 104 -12.58 6.32 -6.53
CA ILE A 104 -12.66 5.27 -5.49
C ILE A 104 -11.79 5.65 -4.29
N VAL A 105 -10.58 6.18 -4.52
CA VAL A 105 -9.70 6.66 -3.46
C VAL A 105 -10.31 7.85 -2.73
N ALA A 106 -10.78 8.86 -3.45
CA ALA A 106 -11.37 10.07 -2.86
C ALA A 106 -12.62 9.77 -2.03
N ASP A 107 -13.51 8.91 -2.53
CA ASP A 107 -14.71 8.47 -1.83
C ASP A 107 -14.33 7.76 -0.51
N TYR A 108 -13.37 6.84 -0.54
CA TYR A 108 -12.89 6.18 0.67
C TYR A 108 -12.26 7.16 1.68
N MET A 109 -11.49 8.15 1.22
CA MET A 109 -10.89 9.15 2.12
C MET A 109 -11.95 10.01 2.78
N LYS A 110 -12.98 10.39 2.02
CA LYS A 110 -14.13 11.11 2.54
C LYS A 110 -14.88 10.29 3.60
N ASP A 111 -15.06 9.00 3.38
CA ASP A 111 -15.66 8.09 4.36
C ASP A 111 -14.80 7.95 5.64
N CYS A 112 -13.49 8.14 5.52
CA CYS A 112 -12.55 8.22 6.65
C CYS A 112 -12.51 9.61 7.33
N GLY A 113 -13.30 10.58 6.86
CA GLY A 113 -13.33 11.96 7.35
C GLY A 113 -12.12 12.79 6.95
N LEU A 114 -11.42 12.42 5.86
CA LEU A 114 -10.25 13.13 5.34
C LEU A 114 -10.62 13.87 4.06
N SER A 115 -10.14 15.11 3.89
CA SER A 115 -10.45 15.89 2.68
C SER A 115 -9.40 16.96 2.36
N GLY A 116 -9.44 17.46 1.12
CA GLY A 116 -8.59 18.56 0.65
C GLY A 116 -7.11 18.25 0.82
N ASN A 117 -6.38 19.15 1.48
CA ASN A 117 -4.94 19.09 1.66
C ASN A 117 -4.46 17.96 2.60
N GLN A 118 -5.38 17.22 3.21
CA GLN A 118 -5.05 16.08 4.07
C GLN A 118 -4.86 14.78 3.29
N VAL A 119 -5.07 14.79 1.97
CA VAL A 119 -4.99 13.59 1.13
C VAL A 119 -4.00 13.81 0.01
N GLU A 120 -2.99 12.95 -0.05
CA GLU A 120 -2.10 12.82 -1.19
C GLU A 120 -2.57 11.64 -2.04
N ILE A 121 -2.72 11.85 -3.35
CA ILE A 121 -3.03 10.78 -4.30
C ILE A 121 -1.86 10.63 -5.26
N SER A 122 -1.27 9.45 -5.30
CA SER A 122 -0.25 9.06 -6.26
C SER A 122 -0.79 8.01 -7.22
N ILE A 123 -0.27 8.04 -8.45
CA ILE A 123 -0.65 7.12 -9.51
C ILE A 123 0.63 6.55 -10.10
N GLU A 124 0.74 5.23 -10.07
CA GLU A 124 1.81 4.49 -10.71
C GLU A 124 1.22 3.68 -11.87
N LYS A 125 1.85 3.78 -13.04
CA LYS A 125 1.46 3.04 -14.24
C LYS A 125 2.58 2.11 -14.64
N LYS A 126 2.31 0.80 -14.61
CA LYS A 126 3.23 -0.23 -15.07
C LYS A 126 2.67 -0.91 -16.31
N THR A 127 3.45 -0.92 -17.39
CA THR A 127 3.08 -1.53 -18.66
C THR A 127 3.90 -2.79 -18.93
N ILE A 128 3.30 -3.79 -19.57
CA ILE A 128 3.97 -5.04 -19.96
C ILE A 128 3.75 -5.23 -21.47
N SER A 129 4.84 -5.40 -22.21
CA SER A 129 4.85 -5.74 -23.65
C SER A 129 6.20 -6.36 -24.02
N PRO A 130 6.26 -7.25 -25.03
CA PRO A 130 7.52 -7.76 -25.57
C PRO A 130 8.37 -6.68 -26.23
N ASP A 131 9.67 -6.96 -26.39
CA ASP A 131 10.55 -6.10 -27.17
C ASP A 131 10.10 -6.02 -28.64
N GLY A 132 10.14 -4.82 -29.22
CA GLY A 132 9.68 -4.57 -30.59
C GLY A 132 8.16 -4.50 -30.77
N TRP A 133 7.39 -4.49 -29.68
CA TRP A 133 5.94 -4.30 -29.71
C TRP A 133 5.56 -2.86 -30.09
N ASN A 134 4.84 -2.69 -31.20
CA ASN A 134 4.48 -1.38 -31.76
C ASN A 134 2.98 -1.02 -31.60
N HIS A 135 2.26 -1.74 -30.75
CA HIS A 135 0.84 -1.46 -30.45
C HIS A 135 0.70 -0.92 -29.01
N PRO A 136 -0.50 -0.49 -28.58
CA PRO A 136 -0.74 -0.22 -27.16
C PRO A 136 -0.35 -1.41 -26.27
N PRO A 137 0.03 -1.17 -25.00
CA PRO A 137 0.57 -2.23 -24.16
C PRO A 137 -0.37 -3.42 -24.01
N MET A 138 0.19 -4.64 -24.03
CA MET A 138 -0.59 -5.87 -23.80
C MET A 138 -1.27 -5.86 -22.43
N GLU A 139 -0.58 -5.31 -21.43
CA GLU A 139 -1.17 -5.06 -20.11
C GLU A 139 -0.69 -3.73 -19.57
N THR A 140 -1.60 -3.00 -18.93
CA THR A 140 -1.30 -1.83 -18.12
C THR A 140 -1.93 -2.02 -16.75
N ASN A 141 -1.08 -2.11 -15.73
CA ASN A 141 -1.49 -2.09 -14.33
C ASN A 141 -1.38 -0.65 -13.83
N LEU A 142 -2.54 -0.07 -13.50
CA LEU A 142 -2.64 1.24 -12.89
C LEU A 142 -2.89 1.08 -11.40
N LEU A 143 -1.95 1.58 -10.61
CA LEU A 143 -2.03 1.62 -9.17
C LEU A 143 -2.34 3.05 -8.73
N VAL A 144 -3.54 3.27 -8.19
CA VAL A 144 -3.93 4.54 -7.59
C VAL A 144 -3.89 4.38 -6.07
N MET A 145 -3.07 5.19 -5.42
CA MET A 145 -2.85 5.13 -3.98
C MET A 145 -3.21 6.48 -3.36
N GLY A 146 -4.08 6.45 -2.36
CA GLY A 146 -4.34 7.60 -1.51
C GLY A 146 -3.71 7.40 -0.14
N VAL A 147 -3.04 8.44 0.36
CA VAL A 147 -2.49 8.51 1.71
C VAL A 147 -3.02 9.74 2.41
N GLY A 148 -3.69 9.52 3.54
CA GLY A 148 -4.21 10.52 4.43
C GLY A 148 -3.14 10.97 5.41
N MET A 149 -2.76 12.24 5.34
CA MET A 149 -1.90 12.90 6.31
C MET A 149 -2.76 13.55 7.38
N ARG A 150 -2.95 12.87 8.51
CA ARG A 150 -3.44 13.53 9.72
C ARG A 150 -2.26 14.26 10.35
N GLY A 151 -2.32 15.60 10.38
CA GLY A 151 -1.45 16.35 11.26
C GLY A 151 -1.61 15.80 12.67
N LEU A 152 -0.51 15.39 13.30
CA LEU A 152 -0.52 15.02 14.71
C LEU A 152 -1.09 16.22 15.50
N PRO A 153 -2.04 16.02 16.43
CA PRO A 153 -2.36 17.06 17.38
C PRO A 153 -1.07 17.44 18.13
N ALA A 154 -0.80 18.75 18.20
CA ALA A 154 0.30 19.32 18.96
C ALA A 154 0.17 19.06 20.46
#